data_AF-A0A4U1IXJ9-F1
#
_entry.id   AF-A0A4U1IXJ9-F1
#
_cell.length_a   1.000
_cell.length_b   1.000
_cell.length_c   1.000
_cell.angle_alpha   90.00
_cell.angle_beta   90.00
_cell.angle_gamma   90.00
#
_symmetry.space_group_name_H-M   'P 1'
#
loop_
_entity.id
_entity.type
_entity.pdbx_description
1 polymer ?
#
loop_
_entity_poly.entity_id
_entity_poly.type
_entity_poly.pdbx_seq_one_letter_code
_entity_poly.pdbx_strand_id
1 'polypeptide(L)'
;MTRRKKLFAAAIALPIAVAVGVGLKVRRASSDTLGADACDKDLAAVFELCEAGGEICNPDKGLEEACQAGCVMSRCPNHVACTELDSIWCKPCEDEEGALHWRILYEVHEQCSPSPDLDTWRHADWKAYSDCYIAEGERRCPALKNKPQWYRPPRTRD
;
A
#
# COMPACT_ATOMS: atom_id res chain seq x y z
N MET A 1 29.58 10.97 -11.48
CA MET A 1 29.99 11.20 -10.07
C MET A 1 29.97 12.70 -9.78
N THR A 2 29.10 13.17 -8.87
CA THR A 2 29.46 13.98 -7.68
C THR A 2 28.21 14.52 -6.96
N ARG A 3 27.97 13.93 -5.78
CA ARG A 3 27.54 14.55 -4.51
C ARG A 3 26.54 15.71 -4.57
N ARG A 4 25.30 15.46 -4.12
CA ARG A 4 24.63 16.34 -3.16
C ARG A 4 23.99 15.53 -2.03
N LYS A 5 24.76 15.40 -0.95
CA LYS A 5 24.28 15.08 0.40
C LYS A 5 23.69 16.38 0.99
N LYS A 6 22.42 16.36 1.42
CA LYS A 6 21.84 17.25 2.45
C LYS A 6 20.73 16.46 3.14
N LEU A 7 21.03 15.83 4.28
CA LEU A 7 20.77 16.37 5.62
C LEU A 7 19.27 16.38 5.97
N PHE A 8 18.77 15.26 6.48
CA PHE A 8 17.69 15.25 7.46
C PHE A 8 18.19 14.54 8.70
N ALA A 9 18.77 15.33 9.60
CA ALA A 9 19.11 14.91 10.94
C ALA A 9 18.02 15.42 11.89
N ALA A 10 17.46 14.48 12.64
CA ALA A 10 17.00 14.59 14.02
C ALA A 10 15.76 15.46 14.34
N ALA A 11 14.70 14.77 14.77
CA ALA A 11 14.08 15.02 16.08
C ALA A 11 13.30 13.79 16.58
N ILE A 12 13.97 12.63 16.73
CA ILE A 12 13.44 11.54 17.56
C ILE A 12 14.17 11.63 18.90
N ALA A 13 13.54 12.29 19.87
CA ALA A 13 13.97 12.25 21.25
C ALA A 13 13.43 10.96 21.89
N LEU A 14 14.25 9.90 21.90
CA LEU A 14 14.01 8.71 22.71
C LEU A 14 15.25 8.46 23.60
N PRO A 15 15.06 8.16 24.89
CA PRO A 15 16.17 8.01 25.82
C PRO A 15 17.02 6.78 25.50
N ILE A 16 18.33 7.01 25.47
CA ILE A 16 19.38 6.02 25.26
C ILE A 16 19.42 5.06 26.45
N ALA A 17 19.17 3.77 26.19
CA ALA A 17 19.66 2.68 27.03
C ALA A 17 20.56 1.79 26.17
N VAL A 18 21.86 1.87 26.43
CA VAL A 18 22.90 1.06 25.80
C VAL A 18 22.85 -0.36 26.37
N ALA A 19 22.68 -1.36 25.51
CA ALA A 19 23.11 -2.73 25.78
C ALA A 19 23.81 -3.30 24.54
N VAL A 20 25.05 -3.71 24.76
CA VAL A 20 26.01 -4.21 23.78
C VAL A 20 25.76 -5.69 23.50
N GLY A 21 25.79 -6.06 22.22
CA GLY A 21 26.45 -7.30 21.78
C GLY A 21 25.57 -8.51 21.45
N VAL A 22 26.09 -9.26 20.48
CA VAL A 22 25.69 -10.58 19.96
C VAL A 22 24.69 -10.52 18.81
N GLY A 23 25.22 -10.83 17.63
CA GLY A 23 24.44 -10.99 16.42
C GLY A 23 23.34 -12.02 16.61
N LEU A 24 22.10 -11.60 16.38
CA LEU A 24 21.06 -12.50 15.97
C LEU A 24 20.74 -12.22 14.51
N LYS A 25 21.19 -13.14 13.65
CA LYS A 25 20.43 -13.47 12.44
C LYS A 25 19.07 -13.98 12.93
N VAL A 26 18.12 -13.08 13.16
CA VAL A 26 16.75 -13.50 13.42
C VAL A 26 16.17 -13.98 12.11
N ARG A 27 15.67 -15.21 12.20
CA ARG A 27 15.12 -16.02 11.14
C ARG A 27 14.08 -15.23 10.34
N ARG A 28 14.29 -15.25 9.02
CA ARG A 28 13.26 -15.07 8.00
C ARG A 28 12.16 -16.11 8.29
N ALA A 29 11.14 -15.71 9.05
CA ALA A 29 9.87 -16.43 9.11
C ALA A 29 9.00 -15.79 8.03
N SER A 30 8.91 -16.46 6.88
CA SER A 30 7.65 -16.98 6.35
C SER A 30 6.50 -15.99 6.49
N SER A 31 6.15 -15.37 5.35
CA SER A 31 4.80 -15.40 4.78
C SER A 31 3.74 -15.84 5.79
N ASP A 32 3.30 -14.92 6.63
CA ASP A 32 1.98 -14.91 7.26
C ASP A 32 1.81 -13.53 7.89
N THR A 33 1.01 -12.71 7.21
CA THR A 33 0.34 -11.49 7.71
C THR A 33 1.04 -10.81 8.90
N LEU A 34 1.85 -9.78 8.62
CA LEU A 34 2.29 -8.83 9.64
C LEU A 34 1.04 -8.34 10.40
N GLY A 35 0.88 -8.80 11.64
CA GLY A 35 -0.26 -8.45 12.48
C GLY A 35 -0.22 -6.96 12.85
N ALA A 36 -1.30 -6.47 13.49
CA ALA A 36 -1.36 -5.09 13.99
C ALA A 36 -0.18 -4.71 14.90
N ASP A 37 0.50 -5.70 15.50
CA ASP A 37 1.66 -5.49 16.35
C ASP A 37 2.93 -5.12 15.57
N ALA A 38 3.01 -5.40 14.28
CA ALA A 38 4.09 -4.96 13.40
C ALA A 38 4.07 -3.44 13.21
N CYS A 39 2.88 -2.81 13.16
CA CYS A 39 2.77 -1.36 13.02
C CYS A 39 3.39 -0.61 14.21
N ASP A 40 3.27 -1.15 15.42
CA ASP A 40 3.81 -0.54 16.65
C ASP A 40 5.27 -0.92 16.93
N LYS A 41 5.67 -2.15 16.58
CA LYS A 41 6.99 -2.71 16.95
C LYS A 41 8.03 -2.62 15.84
N ASP A 42 7.60 -2.68 14.59
CA ASP A 42 8.47 -2.77 13.42
C ASP A 42 7.80 -2.18 12.17
N LEU A 43 7.53 -0.87 12.21
CA LEU A 43 6.97 -0.15 11.07
C LEU A 43 7.85 -0.29 9.82
N ALA A 44 9.17 -0.45 9.99
CA ALA A 44 10.10 -0.65 8.88
C ALA A 44 9.79 -1.95 8.11
N ALA A 45 9.48 -3.05 8.80
CA ALA A 45 9.05 -4.28 8.15
C ALA A 45 7.75 -4.12 7.33
N VAL A 46 6.85 -3.22 7.74
CA VAL A 46 5.65 -2.90 6.96
C VAL A 46 6.00 -2.15 5.68
N PHE A 47 6.95 -1.20 5.75
CA PHE A 47 7.45 -0.51 4.56
C PHE A 47 8.16 -1.46 3.58
N GLU A 48 8.93 -2.43 4.08
CA GLU A 48 9.54 -3.49 3.26
C GLU A 48 8.48 -4.39 2.62
N LEU A 49 7.44 -4.77 3.34
CA LEU A 49 6.33 -5.56 2.77
C LEU A 49 5.55 -4.75 1.72
N CYS A 50 5.48 -3.44 1.88
CA CYS A 50 4.83 -2.51 0.94
C CYS A 50 5.79 -1.97 -0.12
N GLU A 51 6.97 -2.56 -0.32
CA GLU A 51 7.99 -2.03 -1.23
C GLU A 51 7.42 -1.73 -2.62
N ALA A 52 7.76 -0.54 -3.12
CA ALA A 52 7.46 -0.06 -4.47
C ALA A 52 7.94 -1.07 -5.53
N GLY A 53 7.03 -1.56 -6.39
CA GLY A 53 7.35 -2.58 -7.40
C GLY A 53 7.33 -4.02 -6.88
N GLY A 54 6.91 -4.23 -5.62
CA GLY A 54 6.69 -5.56 -5.05
C GLY A 54 5.37 -6.20 -5.49
N GLU A 55 5.09 -7.42 -5.00
CA GLU A 55 3.89 -8.20 -5.38
C GLU A 55 2.57 -7.48 -5.12
N ILE A 56 2.54 -6.65 -4.08
CA ILE A 56 1.36 -5.87 -3.70
C ILE A 56 1.27 -4.60 -4.56
N CYS A 57 2.40 -3.97 -4.86
CA CYS A 57 2.46 -2.64 -5.46
C CYS A 57 3.12 -2.66 -6.84
N ASN A 58 2.32 -2.80 -7.91
CA ASN A 58 2.79 -2.78 -9.29
C ASN A 58 2.06 -1.71 -10.15
N PRO A 59 2.24 -0.41 -9.84
CA PRO A 59 1.54 0.66 -10.55
C PRO A 59 2.27 1.09 -11.83
N ASP A 60 1.66 2.00 -12.59
CA ASP A 60 2.36 2.69 -13.69
C ASP A 60 3.55 3.50 -13.13
N LYS A 61 4.57 3.70 -13.99
CA LYS A 61 5.80 4.40 -13.61
C LYS A 61 5.51 5.80 -13.07
N GLY A 62 6.09 6.13 -11.91
CA GLY A 62 5.92 7.42 -11.22
C GLY A 62 4.88 7.41 -10.09
N LEU A 63 4.15 6.31 -9.92
CA LEU A 63 3.13 6.14 -8.88
C LEU A 63 3.57 5.18 -7.76
N GLU A 64 4.81 4.70 -7.79
CA GLU A 64 5.31 3.66 -6.89
C GLU A 64 5.29 4.10 -5.43
N GLU A 65 5.66 5.35 -5.15
CA GLU A 65 5.64 5.91 -3.78
C GLU A 65 4.21 6.04 -3.24
N ALA A 66 3.26 6.51 -4.06
CA ALA A 66 1.86 6.63 -3.67
C ALA A 66 1.23 5.26 -3.37
N CYS A 67 1.59 4.27 -4.18
CA CYS A 67 1.15 2.89 -4.04
C CYS A 67 1.74 2.21 -2.79
N GLN A 68 3.03 2.41 -2.50
CA GLN A 68 3.63 1.99 -1.23
C GLN A 68 2.95 2.66 -0.04
N ALA A 69 2.74 3.98 -0.10
CA ALA A 69 2.11 4.74 0.97
C ALA A 69 0.66 4.27 1.23
N GLY A 70 -0.11 3.97 0.18
CA GLY A 70 -1.45 3.40 0.33
C GLY A 70 -1.47 2.01 0.95
N CYS A 71 -0.48 1.16 0.62
CA CYS A 71 -0.30 -0.14 1.24
C CYS A 71 -0.01 -0.01 2.74
N VAL A 72 0.89 0.91 3.12
CA VAL A 72 1.18 1.20 4.54
C VAL A 72 -0.05 1.77 5.23
N MET A 73 -0.81 2.65 4.57
CA MET A 73 -2.06 3.21 5.12
C MET A 73 -3.14 2.16 5.35
N SER A 74 -3.25 1.16 4.49
CA SER A 74 -4.18 0.05 4.67
C SER A 74 -3.82 -0.79 5.91
N ARG A 75 -2.52 -1.08 6.09
CA ARG A 75 -2.03 -1.94 7.19
C ARG A 75 -1.91 -1.24 8.53
N CYS A 76 -1.43 0.00 8.53
CA CYS A 76 -1.11 0.77 9.73
C CYS A 76 -1.80 2.13 9.75
N PRO A 77 -3.15 2.20 9.68
CA PRO A 77 -3.90 3.45 9.51
C PRO A 77 -3.71 4.45 10.67
N ASN A 78 -3.35 3.99 11.87
CA ASN A 78 -3.13 4.85 13.03
C ASN A 78 -1.74 5.51 13.04
N HIS A 79 -0.79 5.00 12.25
CA HIS A 79 0.59 5.49 12.21
C HIS A 79 0.84 6.44 11.04
N VAL A 80 -0.14 6.56 10.14
CA VAL A 80 -0.06 7.45 8.99
C VAL A 80 -1.20 8.43 9.01
N ALA A 81 -0.86 9.71 9.12
CA ALA A 81 -1.81 10.80 9.08
C ALA A 81 -1.40 11.79 7.99
N CYS A 82 -2.37 12.46 7.41
CA CYS A 82 -2.11 13.65 6.62
C CYS A 82 -1.49 14.71 7.54
N THR A 83 -0.17 14.92 7.42
CA THR A 83 0.59 15.86 8.25
C THR A 83 1.07 17.07 7.46
N GLU A 84 0.61 17.25 6.21
CA GLU A 84 1.01 18.30 5.24
C GLU A 84 2.52 18.31 4.86
N LEU A 85 3.39 17.63 5.61
CA LEU A 85 4.82 17.46 5.34
C LEU A 85 5.09 16.64 4.08
N ASP A 86 4.24 15.66 3.82
CA ASP A 86 4.25 14.85 2.61
C ASP A 86 2.83 14.81 2.03
N SER A 87 2.69 15.42 0.86
CA SER A 87 1.40 15.60 0.20
C SER A 87 0.75 14.29 -0.23
N ILE A 88 1.52 13.20 -0.37
CA ILE A 88 1.00 11.87 -0.76
C ILE A 88 -0.10 11.42 0.22
N TRP A 89 0.03 11.72 1.51
CA TRP A 89 -0.93 11.32 2.54
C TRP A 89 -2.20 12.16 2.59
N CYS A 90 -2.19 13.32 1.93
CA CYS A 90 -3.23 14.34 2.01
C CYS A 90 -4.05 14.48 0.72
N LYS A 91 -3.57 13.89 -0.38
CA LYS A 91 -4.26 13.93 -1.67
C LYS A 91 -5.66 13.30 -1.58
N PRO A 92 -6.63 13.80 -2.35
CA PRO A 92 -8.00 13.29 -2.34
C PRO A 92 -8.05 11.86 -2.89
N CYS A 93 -9.13 11.13 -2.60
CA CYS A 93 -9.22 9.69 -2.88
C CYS A 93 -9.17 9.32 -4.36
N GLU A 94 -9.53 10.24 -5.25
CA GLU A 94 -9.50 10.03 -6.69
C GLU A 94 -8.13 10.33 -7.32
N ASP A 95 -7.18 10.90 -6.58
CA ASP A 95 -5.85 11.24 -7.07
C ASP A 95 -4.90 10.03 -6.96
N GLU A 96 -4.48 9.50 -8.11
CA GLU A 96 -3.58 8.34 -8.21
C GLU A 96 -2.19 8.60 -7.61
N GLU A 97 -1.78 9.85 -7.42
CA GLU A 97 -0.54 10.19 -6.71
C GLU A 97 -0.71 10.19 -5.18
N GLY A 98 -1.91 9.87 -4.67
CA GLY A 98 -2.26 9.90 -3.25
C GLY A 98 -2.34 8.52 -2.61
N ALA A 99 -1.88 8.40 -1.37
CA ALA A 99 -1.96 7.15 -0.59
C ALA A 99 -3.40 6.67 -0.39
N LEU A 100 -4.37 7.59 -0.23
CA LEU A 100 -5.76 7.23 0.00
C LEU A 100 -6.38 6.52 -1.21
N HIS A 101 -6.00 6.92 -2.42
CA HIS A 101 -6.43 6.24 -3.65
C HIS A 101 -6.04 4.77 -3.61
N TRP A 102 -4.74 4.51 -3.42
CA TRP A 102 -4.19 3.16 -3.39
C TRP A 102 -4.71 2.33 -2.23
N ARG A 103 -4.85 2.91 -1.03
CA ARG A 103 -5.48 2.23 0.10
C ARG A 103 -6.87 1.71 -0.25
N ILE A 104 -7.71 2.55 -0.87
CA ILE A 104 -9.06 2.15 -1.28
C ILE A 104 -8.98 1.01 -2.29
N LEU A 105 -8.11 1.10 -3.28
CA LEU A 105 -7.91 0.05 -4.27
C LEU A 105 -7.51 -1.29 -3.64
N TYR A 106 -6.64 -1.27 -2.62
CA TYR A 106 -6.25 -2.47 -1.87
C TYR A 106 -7.41 -3.07 -1.08
N GLU A 107 -8.09 -2.27 -0.27
CA GLU A 107 -9.22 -2.74 0.55
C GLU A 107 -10.35 -3.30 -0.33
N VAL A 108 -10.61 -2.66 -1.48
CA VAL A 108 -11.61 -3.12 -2.44
C VAL A 108 -11.14 -4.40 -3.15
N HIS A 109 -9.86 -4.52 -3.50
CA HIS A 109 -9.30 -5.75 -4.05
C HIS A 109 -9.50 -6.93 -3.10
N GLU A 110 -9.10 -6.79 -1.83
CA GLU A 110 -9.25 -7.85 -0.81
C GLU A 110 -10.73 -8.21 -0.58
N GLN A 111 -11.63 -7.23 -0.59
CA GLN A 111 -13.06 -7.46 -0.40
C GLN A 111 -13.73 -8.17 -1.60
N CYS A 112 -13.31 -7.84 -2.83
CA CYS A 112 -13.98 -8.30 -4.04
C CYS A 112 -13.35 -9.56 -4.66
N SER A 113 -12.13 -9.92 -4.29
CA SER A 113 -11.44 -11.10 -4.81
C SER A 113 -12.05 -12.40 -4.25
N PRO A 114 -12.66 -13.27 -5.09
CA PRO A 114 -13.24 -14.54 -4.63
C PRO A 114 -12.20 -15.55 -4.11
N SER A 115 -10.95 -15.42 -4.53
CA SER A 115 -9.81 -16.25 -4.10
C SER A 115 -8.51 -15.47 -4.34
N PRO A 116 -7.46 -15.63 -3.50
CA PRO A 116 -6.16 -15.03 -3.74
C PRO A 116 -5.46 -15.59 -4.99
N ASP A 117 -5.84 -16.78 -5.46
CA ASP A 117 -5.25 -17.41 -6.64
C ASP A 117 -5.98 -16.99 -7.92
N LEU A 118 -5.47 -15.94 -8.57
CA LEU A 118 -6.03 -15.37 -9.81
C LEU A 118 -5.97 -16.33 -11.01
N ASP A 119 -5.06 -17.32 -11.01
CA ASP A 119 -4.90 -18.25 -12.14
C ASP A 119 -6.07 -19.24 -12.25
N THR A 120 -6.86 -19.37 -11.17
CA THR A 120 -8.05 -20.24 -11.13
C THR A 120 -9.33 -19.53 -11.58
N TRP A 121 -9.28 -18.22 -11.83
CA TRP A 121 -10.47 -17.42 -12.08
C TRP A 121 -11.04 -17.67 -13.47
N ARG A 122 -12.33 -18.00 -13.51
CA ARG A 122 -13.10 -18.10 -14.76
C ARG A 122 -13.57 -16.72 -15.19
N HIS A 123 -14.02 -16.61 -16.44
CA HIS A 123 -14.60 -15.37 -16.96
C HIS A 123 -15.71 -14.79 -16.06
N ALA A 124 -16.57 -15.65 -15.50
CA ALA A 124 -17.62 -15.21 -14.58
C ALA A 124 -17.05 -14.64 -13.26
N ASP A 125 -15.94 -15.18 -12.76
CA ASP A 125 -15.26 -14.70 -11.55
C ASP A 125 -14.63 -13.32 -11.82
N TRP A 126 -14.01 -13.14 -12.99
CA TRP A 126 -13.51 -11.83 -13.43
C TRP A 126 -14.60 -10.78 -13.56
N LYS A 127 -15.75 -11.15 -14.12
CA LYS A 127 -16.90 -10.23 -14.23
C LYS A 127 -17.44 -9.85 -12.85
N ALA A 128 -17.65 -10.83 -11.97
CA ALA A 128 -18.13 -10.58 -10.61
C ALA A 128 -17.17 -9.70 -9.81
N TYR A 129 -15.85 -9.96 -9.92
CA TYR A 129 -14.81 -9.11 -9.36
C TYR A 129 -14.90 -7.69 -9.90
N SER A 130 -14.98 -7.52 -11.22
CA SER A 130 -15.02 -6.19 -11.86
C SER A 130 -16.22 -5.36 -11.42
N ASP A 131 -17.41 -5.97 -11.41
CA ASP A 131 -18.64 -5.32 -10.97
C ASP A 131 -18.55 -4.90 -9.48
N CYS A 132 -18.03 -5.79 -8.62
CA CYS A 132 -17.80 -5.48 -7.21
C CYS A 132 -16.76 -4.37 -7.03
N TYR A 133 -15.63 -4.45 -7.73
CA TYR A 133 -14.50 -3.54 -7.60
C TYR A 133 -14.89 -2.11 -7.98
N ILE A 134 -15.62 -1.95 -9.09
CA ILE A 134 -16.16 -0.65 -9.51
C ILE A 134 -17.14 -0.12 -8.47
N ALA A 135 -18.13 -0.93 -8.07
CA ALA A 135 -19.18 -0.49 -7.15
C ALA A 135 -18.61 -0.08 -5.78
N GLU A 136 -17.71 -0.89 -5.21
CA GLU A 136 -17.10 -0.60 -3.90
C GLU A 136 -16.07 0.53 -3.97
N GLY A 137 -15.30 0.63 -5.06
CA GLY A 137 -14.40 1.76 -5.31
C GLY A 137 -15.17 3.07 -5.36
N GLU A 138 -16.25 3.15 -6.14
CA GLU A 138 -17.11 4.34 -6.22
C GLU A 138 -17.89 4.62 -4.94
N ARG A 139 -18.23 3.59 -4.16
CA ARG A 139 -18.87 3.76 -2.85
C ARG A 139 -17.92 4.41 -1.84
N ARG A 140 -16.64 4.00 -1.83
CA ARG A 140 -15.60 4.52 -0.93
C ARG A 140 -15.02 5.85 -1.41
N CYS A 141 -14.94 6.06 -2.73
CA CYS A 141 -14.52 7.31 -3.36
C CYS A 141 -15.51 7.73 -4.47
N PRO A 142 -16.58 8.47 -4.11
CA PRO A 142 -17.60 8.90 -5.07
C PRO A 142 -17.07 9.72 -6.26
N ALA A 143 -15.94 10.40 -6.09
CA ALA A 143 -15.29 11.17 -7.15
C ALA A 143 -14.79 10.30 -8.33
N LEU A 144 -14.56 9.00 -8.10
CA LEU A 144 -14.17 8.05 -9.16
C LEU A 144 -15.24 7.89 -10.24
N LYS A 145 -16.53 8.13 -9.93
CA LYS A 145 -17.63 8.13 -10.92
C LYS A 145 -17.38 9.08 -12.10
N ASN A 146 -16.57 10.11 -11.88
CA ASN A 146 -16.25 11.13 -12.88
C ASN A 146 -14.90 10.87 -13.60
N LYS A 147 -14.24 9.72 -13.36
CA LYS A 147 -12.91 9.38 -13.91
C LYS A 147 -12.92 8.06 -14.69
N PRO A 148 -13.56 7.93 -15.85
CA PRO A 148 -13.79 6.64 -16.52
C PRO A 148 -12.53 5.78 -16.79
N GLN A 149 -11.33 6.37 -16.75
CA GLN A 149 -10.05 5.67 -16.87
C GLN A 149 -9.50 5.05 -15.57
N TRP A 150 -10.09 5.32 -14.40
CA TRP A 150 -9.58 4.89 -13.08
C TRP A 150 -9.60 3.36 -12.92
N TYR A 151 -10.52 2.68 -13.63
CA TYR A 151 -10.61 1.25 -13.67
C TYR A 151 -10.45 0.75 -15.10
N ARG A 152 -9.54 -0.20 -15.31
CA ARG A 152 -9.45 -0.97 -16.56
C ARG A 152 -9.77 -2.41 -16.25
N PRO A 153 -10.80 -3.00 -16.89
CA PRO A 153 -11.11 -4.40 -16.68
C PRO A 153 -9.91 -5.26 -17.09
N PRO A 154 -9.62 -6.34 -16.34
CA PRO A 154 -8.59 -7.28 -16.71
C PRO A 154 -8.88 -7.83 -18.12
N ARG A 155 -7.84 -7.93 -18.95
CA ARG A 155 -7.99 -8.56 -20.27
C ARG A 155 -8.35 -10.02 -20.02
N THR A 156 -9.60 -10.38 -20.31
CA THR A 156 -10.00 -11.78 -20.29
C THR A 156 -9.18 -12.51 -21.33
N ARG A 157 -8.47 -13.56 -20.92
CA ARG A 157 -7.93 -14.54 -21.88
C ARG A 157 -9.15 -15.25 -22.45
N ASP A 158 -9.48 -14.94 -23.69
CA ASP A 158 -10.43 -15.71 -24.50
C ASP A 158 -9.90 -17.12 -24.77
#